data_AF-A0A1X4HWP1-F1
#
_entry.id   AF-A0A1X4HWP1-F1
#
_cell.length_a   1.000
_cell.length_b   1.000
_cell.length_c   1.000
_cell.angle_alpha   90.00
_cell.angle_beta   90.00
_cell.angle_gamma   90.00
#
_symmetry.space_group_name_H-M   'P 1'
#
loop_
_entity.id
_entity.type
_entity.pdbx_description
1 polymer ?
#
loop_
_entity_poly.entity_id
_entity_poly.type
_entity_poly.pdbx_seq_one_letter_code
_entity_poly.pdbx_strand_id
1 'polypeptide(L)'
;PLHFGRSLTYRFAASAAVALGAVTGHTPLTPGASRRIASGSLRHFLDRGALTDDGLLGGGWYGPHEASLQGYSGPASPYWASKAFVALLAPAGHAFWTAREEPAPVEESDRVLALPAPGLLVQATRADGIVRLHNHGSDHVRPHEGETAAEDDPHYGRQAYSTRTGPTAPGNVADNHLSVETGGRSSVRRRIHPLGAGHGDGWGWAASWHRPVFAGGPPMVPGLRVESVTVARGRHELRVHRVVGAPEGSRLTHTGWATGPEEPLTSALYGLHGWDDPSPIPVRAPQGTAWTRWAHVPRLTGRCAGTSVHVVLASLTADADAAPLSEAVEEVRVDDGTVEVAWAGGTARTRITFEPVEVRHTER
;
A
#
# COMPACT_ATOMS: atom_id res chain seq x y z
N PRO A 1 -1.75 -12.94 1.47
CA PRO A 1 -2.96 -12.20 1.88
C PRO A 1 -2.61 -10.73 2.10
N LEU A 2 -3.50 -9.79 1.74
CA LEU A 2 -3.27 -8.34 1.84
C LEU A 2 -4.16 -7.75 2.94
N HIS A 3 -3.59 -6.92 3.82
CA HIS A 3 -4.34 -6.25 4.91
C HIS A 3 -4.90 -4.92 4.42
N PHE A 4 -5.87 -5.02 3.52
CA PHE A 4 -6.50 -3.90 2.83
C PHE A 4 -8.03 -4.08 2.83
N GLY A 5 -8.74 -3.02 3.16
CA GLY A 5 -10.19 -2.99 3.26
C GLY A 5 -10.76 -3.66 4.52
N ARG A 6 -12.00 -4.14 4.41
CA ARG A 6 -12.81 -4.63 5.52
C ARG A 6 -12.86 -6.14 5.62
N SER A 7 -13.38 -6.65 6.74
CA SER A 7 -13.58 -8.08 7.02
C SER A 7 -12.28 -8.86 7.11
N LEU A 8 -11.21 -8.20 7.57
CA LEU A 8 -9.86 -8.76 7.66
C LEU A 8 -9.81 -9.99 8.57
N THR A 9 -10.65 -10.05 9.60
CA THR A 9 -10.76 -11.22 10.48
C THR A 9 -11.23 -12.50 9.78
N TYR A 10 -11.73 -12.41 8.54
CA TYR A 10 -12.13 -13.58 7.74
C TYR A 10 -10.94 -14.20 7.01
N ARG A 11 -9.71 -13.72 7.28
CA ARG A 11 -8.38 -14.15 6.82
C ARG A 11 -8.26 -15.24 5.76
N PHE A 12 -8.71 -16.47 5.98
CA PHE A 12 -8.64 -17.53 4.96
C PHE A 12 -9.44 -17.19 3.71
N ALA A 13 -10.54 -16.44 3.85
CA ALA A 13 -11.41 -16.01 2.75
C ALA A 13 -10.67 -15.20 1.67
N ALA A 14 -9.46 -14.69 1.94
CA ALA A 14 -8.61 -14.03 0.96
C ALA A 14 -8.30 -14.93 -0.26
N SER A 15 -8.32 -16.26 -0.13
CA SER A 15 -8.10 -17.19 -1.25
C SER A 15 -9.40 -17.68 -1.92
N ALA A 16 -10.58 -17.21 -1.49
CA ALA A 16 -11.85 -17.72 -1.99
C ALA A 16 -12.03 -17.52 -3.50
N ALA A 17 -11.63 -16.36 -4.03
CA ALA A 17 -11.71 -16.08 -5.48
C ALA A 17 -10.80 -17.02 -6.30
N VAL A 18 -9.61 -17.33 -5.80
CA VAL A 18 -8.67 -18.25 -6.45
C VAL A 18 -9.21 -19.67 -6.45
N ALA A 19 -9.70 -20.14 -5.30
CA ALA A 19 -10.33 -21.44 -5.16
C ALA A 19 -11.57 -21.59 -6.06
N LEU A 20 -12.46 -20.59 -6.07
CA LEU A 20 -13.66 -20.59 -6.90
C LEU A 20 -13.32 -20.58 -8.40
N GLY A 21 -12.37 -19.74 -8.81
CA GLY A 21 -11.90 -19.69 -10.20
C GLY A 21 -11.35 -21.05 -10.66
N ALA A 22 -10.58 -21.74 -9.81
CA ALA A 22 -10.05 -23.06 -10.11
C ALA A 22 -11.15 -24.13 -10.25
N VAL A 23 -12.16 -24.13 -9.38
CA VAL A 23 -13.28 -25.09 -9.41
C VAL A 23 -14.18 -24.86 -10.62
N THR A 24 -14.40 -23.60 -10.99
CA THR A 24 -15.32 -23.22 -12.07
C THR A 24 -14.65 -23.14 -13.43
N GLY A 25 -13.32 -23.27 -13.51
CA GLY A 25 -12.55 -23.08 -14.73
C GLY A 25 -12.41 -21.61 -15.17
N HIS A 26 -12.82 -20.64 -14.35
CA HIS A 26 -12.76 -19.20 -14.65
C HIS A 26 -11.57 -18.55 -13.93
N THR A 27 -10.36 -18.95 -14.31
CA THR A 27 -9.13 -18.42 -13.73
C THR A 27 -8.03 -18.39 -14.79
N PRO A 28 -7.14 -17.38 -14.79
CA PRO A 28 -5.95 -17.40 -15.64
C PRO A 28 -4.84 -18.31 -15.09
N LEU A 29 -5.01 -18.86 -13.88
CA LEU A 29 -3.99 -19.65 -13.19
C LEU A 29 -4.09 -21.12 -13.57
N THR A 30 -2.94 -21.81 -13.63
CA THR A 30 -2.92 -23.27 -13.69
C THR A 30 -3.53 -23.87 -12.41
N PRO A 31 -3.96 -25.14 -12.45
CA PRO A 31 -4.39 -25.85 -11.24
C PRO A 31 -3.29 -25.87 -10.15
N GLY A 32 -2.03 -26.07 -10.54
CA GLY A 32 -0.88 -26.07 -9.61
C GLY A 32 -0.65 -24.73 -8.93
N ALA A 33 -0.71 -23.62 -9.67
CA ALA A 33 -0.57 -22.27 -9.12
C ALA A 33 -1.77 -21.88 -8.23
N SER A 34 -2.98 -22.28 -8.64
CA SER A 34 -4.19 -22.08 -7.83
C SER A 34 -4.09 -22.82 -6.49
N ARG A 35 -3.60 -24.07 -6.51
CA ARG A 35 -3.34 -24.87 -5.32
C ARG A 35 -2.29 -24.21 -4.44
N ARG A 36 -1.15 -23.78 -5.02
CA ARG A 36 -0.05 -23.09 -4.33
C ARG A 36 -0.54 -21.87 -3.55
N ILE A 37 -1.36 -21.03 -4.19
CA ILE A 37 -1.90 -19.81 -3.56
C ILE A 37 -2.91 -20.15 -2.46
N ALA A 38 -3.83 -21.09 -2.70
CA ALA A 38 -4.86 -21.45 -1.73
C ALA A 38 -4.26 -22.12 -0.48
N SER A 39 -3.41 -23.13 -0.65
CA SER A 39 -2.74 -23.82 0.46
C SER A 39 -1.74 -22.90 1.17
N GLY A 40 -0.99 -22.08 0.42
CA GLY A 40 -0.08 -21.07 0.95
C GLY A 40 -0.79 -20.03 1.80
N SER A 41 -1.98 -19.57 1.38
CA SER A 41 -2.80 -18.63 2.15
C SER A 41 -3.27 -19.22 3.48
N LEU A 42 -3.68 -20.49 3.52
CA LEU A 42 -4.05 -21.17 4.76
C LEU A 42 -2.84 -21.30 5.71
N ARG A 43 -1.72 -21.86 5.20
CA ARG A 43 -0.46 -22.01 5.96
C ARG A 43 0.03 -20.67 6.49
N HIS A 44 -0.06 -19.60 5.69
CA HIS A 44 0.36 -18.25 6.08
C HIS A 44 -0.20 -17.82 7.44
N PHE A 45 -1.47 -18.14 7.70
CA PHE A 45 -2.13 -17.81 8.95
C PHE A 45 -1.98 -18.90 10.02
N LEU A 46 -2.13 -20.18 9.65
CA LEU A 46 -2.02 -21.29 10.60
C LEU A 46 -0.64 -21.34 11.26
N ASP A 47 0.42 -21.19 10.46
CA ASP A 47 1.80 -21.21 10.95
C ASP A 47 2.15 -19.97 11.80
N ARG A 48 1.26 -18.96 11.85
CA ARG A 48 1.43 -17.70 12.59
C ARG A 48 0.44 -17.54 13.75
N GLY A 49 -0.13 -18.64 14.24
CA GLY A 49 -0.95 -18.64 15.45
C GLY A 49 -2.41 -18.22 15.21
N ALA A 50 -2.97 -18.56 14.05
CA ALA A 50 -4.38 -18.29 13.77
C ALA A 50 -5.36 -19.02 14.68
N LEU A 51 -4.95 -20.16 15.22
CA LEU A 51 -5.76 -20.95 16.13
C LEU A 51 -5.44 -20.56 17.58
N THR A 52 -6.47 -20.52 18.42
CA THR A 52 -6.34 -20.49 19.87
C THR A 52 -5.84 -21.85 20.39
N ASP A 53 -5.52 -21.92 21.68
CA ASP A 53 -5.11 -23.17 22.34
C ASP A 53 -6.18 -24.28 22.25
N ASP A 54 -7.46 -23.89 22.13
CA ASP A 54 -8.59 -24.80 21.90
C ASP A 54 -8.77 -25.23 20.42
N GLY A 55 -7.87 -24.80 19.53
CA GLY A 55 -7.94 -25.09 18.09
C GLY A 55 -8.97 -24.27 17.32
N LEU A 56 -9.46 -23.16 17.88
CA LEU A 56 -10.52 -22.33 17.30
C LEU A 56 -9.96 -21.08 16.63
N LEU A 57 -10.67 -20.53 15.63
CA LEU A 57 -10.29 -19.25 15.04
C LEU A 57 -10.68 -18.09 15.95
N GLY A 58 -9.68 -17.34 16.42
CA GLY A 58 -9.87 -16.06 17.12
C GLY A 58 -10.10 -14.87 16.19
N GLY A 59 -10.55 -13.75 16.76
CA GLY A 59 -10.66 -12.46 16.06
C GLY A 59 -9.31 -11.77 15.90
N GLY A 60 -9.06 -11.12 14.76
CA GLY A 60 -7.82 -10.39 14.49
C GLY A 60 -7.22 -10.73 13.13
N TRP A 61 -5.90 -10.81 13.03
CA TRP A 61 -5.20 -11.10 11.76
C TRP A 61 -4.40 -12.40 11.82
N TYR A 62 -3.22 -12.39 12.45
CA TYR A 62 -2.47 -13.61 12.75
C TYR A 62 -2.99 -14.28 14.02
N GLY A 63 -3.12 -13.53 15.11
CA GLY A 63 -3.84 -13.92 16.32
C GLY A 63 -4.77 -12.79 16.77
N PRO A 64 -5.08 -12.69 18.08
CA PRO A 64 -5.79 -11.56 18.66
C PRO A 64 -5.17 -10.22 18.27
N HIS A 65 -5.95 -9.38 17.59
CA HIS A 65 -5.55 -8.03 17.21
C HIS A 65 -6.79 -7.14 17.06
N GLU A 66 -7.08 -6.37 18.10
CA GLU A 66 -8.31 -5.57 18.23
C GLU A 66 -8.47 -4.53 17.13
N ALA A 67 -7.38 -3.86 16.73
CA ALA A 67 -7.43 -2.83 15.68
C ALA A 67 -7.77 -3.39 14.27
N SER A 68 -7.83 -4.72 14.08
CA SER A 68 -8.38 -5.33 12.86
C SER A 68 -9.85 -5.72 12.96
N LEU A 69 -10.44 -5.60 14.15
CA LEU A 69 -11.85 -5.82 14.36
C LEU A 69 -12.64 -4.58 13.96
N GLN A 70 -13.91 -4.81 13.62
CA GLN A 70 -14.80 -3.81 13.06
C GLN A 70 -16.07 -3.82 13.88
N GLY A 71 -16.86 -2.74 13.88
CA GLY A 71 -18.03 -2.63 14.77
C GLY A 71 -19.06 -3.78 14.66
N TYR A 72 -19.09 -4.50 13.53
CA TYR A 72 -19.93 -5.68 13.31
C TYR A 72 -19.24 -7.03 13.61
N SER A 73 -17.98 -7.02 14.03
CA SER A 73 -17.22 -8.24 14.31
C SER A 73 -17.71 -8.86 15.62
N GLY A 74 -18.10 -10.12 15.57
CA GLY A 74 -18.53 -10.90 16.73
C GLY A 74 -17.77 -12.24 16.83
N PRO A 75 -18.07 -13.06 17.85
CA PRO A 75 -17.36 -14.32 18.09
C PRO A 75 -17.37 -15.29 16.90
N ALA A 76 -18.43 -15.27 16.08
CA ALA A 76 -18.55 -16.12 14.89
C ALA A 76 -17.90 -15.52 13.63
N SER A 77 -17.51 -14.24 13.64
CA SER A 77 -16.94 -13.56 12.49
C SER A 77 -15.72 -14.26 11.88
N PRO A 78 -14.76 -14.78 12.67
CA PRO A 78 -13.61 -15.49 12.11
C PRO A 78 -13.97 -16.70 11.23
N TYR A 79 -15.12 -17.33 11.46
CA TYR A 79 -15.56 -18.52 10.72
C TYR A 79 -16.12 -18.22 9.33
N TRP A 80 -16.27 -16.95 8.94
CA TRP A 80 -16.40 -16.59 7.52
C TRP A 80 -15.14 -16.91 6.70
N ALA A 81 -14.03 -17.25 7.36
CA ALA A 81 -12.90 -17.98 6.78
C ALA A 81 -13.31 -19.23 6.00
N SER A 82 -14.49 -19.81 6.30
CA SER A 82 -15.09 -20.94 5.59
C SER A 82 -15.17 -20.76 4.07
N LYS A 83 -15.27 -19.51 3.58
CA LYS A 83 -15.26 -19.19 2.15
C LYS A 83 -14.03 -19.73 1.40
N ALA A 84 -12.91 -19.90 2.09
CA ALA A 84 -11.70 -20.51 1.51
C ALA A 84 -11.93 -21.95 1.05
N PHE A 85 -12.87 -22.66 1.68
CA PHE A 85 -13.19 -24.06 1.40
C PHE A 85 -14.26 -24.23 0.32
N VAL A 86 -14.57 -23.19 -0.45
CA VAL A 86 -15.41 -23.30 -1.66
C VAL A 86 -14.86 -24.36 -2.64
N ALA A 87 -13.55 -24.62 -2.59
CA ALA A 87 -12.91 -25.71 -3.32
C ALA A 87 -13.51 -27.10 -3.04
N LEU A 88 -14.09 -27.35 -1.86
CA LEU A 88 -14.68 -28.64 -1.48
C LEU A 88 -15.88 -29.04 -2.36
N LEU A 89 -16.40 -28.12 -3.19
CA LEU A 89 -17.38 -28.45 -4.23
C LEU A 89 -16.79 -29.32 -5.35
N ALA A 90 -15.46 -29.31 -5.53
CA ALA A 90 -14.80 -30.12 -6.55
C ALA A 90 -14.64 -31.58 -6.10
N PRO A 91 -14.84 -32.57 -7.00
CA PRO A 91 -14.68 -33.98 -6.69
C PRO A 91 -13.23 -34.30 -6.29
N ALA A 92 -13.02 -35.39 -5.56
CA ALA A 92 -11.70 -35.78 -5.05
C ALA A 92 -10.59 -35.89 -6.12
N GLY A 93 -10.96 -36.28 -7.36
CA GLY A 93 -10.03 -36.38 -8.49
C GLY A 93 -9.75 -35.07 -9.23
N HIS A 94 -10.35 -33.94 -8.83
CA HIS A 94 -10.20 -32.67 -9.54
C HIS A 94 -8.74 -32.16 -9.52
N ALA A 95 -8.29 -31.55 -10.61
CA ALA A 95 -6.91 -31.09 -10.78
C ALA A 95 -6.46 -30.09 -9.70
N PHE A 96 -7.38 -29.31 -9.13
CA PHE A 96 -7.10 -28.43 -7.99
C PHE A 96 -6.49 -29.20 -6.78
N TRP A 97 -6.92 -30.45 -6.56
CA TRP A 97 -6.45 -31.30 -5.47
C TRP A 97 -5.22 -32.12 -5.85
N THR A 98 -5.16 -32.58 -7.10
CA THR A 98 -4.19 -33.59 -7.54
C THR A 98 -2.97 -33.01 -8.23
N ALA A 99 -3.07 -31.83 -8.84
CA ALA A 99 -1.93 -31.18 -9.50
C ALA A 99 -0.83 -30.83 -8.48
N ARG A 100 0.42 -30.98 -8.90
CA ARG A 100 1.59 -30.53 -8.12
C ARG A 100 1.52 -29.01 -7.95
N GLU A 101 1.87 -28.50 -6.77
CA GLU A 101 2.00 -27.04 -6.59
C GLU A 101 3.04 -26.50 -7.58
N GLU A 102 2.64 -25.48 -8.32
CA GLU A 102 3.47 -24.71 -9.25
C GLU A 102 3.69 -23.30 -8.68
N PRO A 103 4.75 -22.58 -9.07
CA PRO A 103 5.01 -21.23 -8.58
C PRO A 103 3.79 -20.31 -8.72
N ALA A 104 3.52 -19.50 -7.70
CA ALA A 104 2.56 -18.40 -7.81
C ALA A 104 3.16 -17.29 -8.71
N PRO A 105 2.34 -16.40 -9.30
CA PRO A 105 2.84 -15.37 -10.21
C PRO A 105 4.00 -14.50 -9.66
N VAL A 106 3.99 -14.20 -8.35
CA VAL A 106 5.08 -13.45 -7.70
C VAL A 106 6.38 -14.26 -7.58
N GLU A 107 6.32 -15.59 -7.60
CA GLU A 107 7.49 -16.47 -7.49
C GLU A 107 8.19 -16.67 -8.85
N GLU A 108 7.53 -16.32 -9.95
CA GLU A 108 8.05 -16.46 -11.31
C GLU A 108 8.86 -15.25 -11.77
N SER A 109 8.35 -14.03 -11.54
CA SER A 109 8.97 -12.79 -12.03
C SER A 109 8.47 -11.56 -11.26
N ASP A 110 9.25 -10.48 -11.33
CA ASP A 110 8.77 -9.16 -10.93
C ASP A 110 7.59 -8.74 -11.81
N ARG A 111 6.62 -8.06 -11.22
CA ARG A 111 5.43 -7.63 -11.96
C ARG A 111 4.91 -6.30 -11.47
N VAL A 112 4.56 -5.43 -12.40
CA VAL A 112 3.75 -4.24 -12.13
C VAL A 112 2.48 -4.31 -12.95
N LEU A 113 1.33 -4.13 -12.31
CA LEU A 113 0.00 -4.22 -12.93
C LEU A 113 -0.86 -3.04 -12.49
N ALA A 114 -1.20 -2.18 -13.44
CA ALA A 114 -2.17 -1.11 -13.21
C ALA A 114 -3.61 -1.63 -13.34
N LEU A 115 -4.47 -1.19 -12.43
CA LEU A 115 -5.92 -1.41 -12.44
C LEU A 115 -6.60 -0.04 -12.49
N PRO A 116 -6.81 0.55 -13.69
CA PRO A 116 -7.27 1.92 -13.81
C PRO A 116 -8.66 2.17 -13.22
N ALA A 117 -9.59 1.23 -13.42
CA ALA A 117 -10.97 1.37 -12.95
C ALA A 117 -11.09 1.56 -11.42
N PRO A 118 -10.43 0.75 -10.58
CA PRO A 118 -10.39 1.01 -9.13
C PRO A 118 -9.31 2.00 -8.69
N GLY A 119 -8.50 2.55 -9.61
CA GLY A 119 -7.38 3.44 -9.27
C GLY A 119 -6.29 2.74 -8.43
N LEU A 120 -5.89 1.52 -8.79
CA LEU A 120 -4.89 0.75 -8.03
C LEU A 120 -3.68 0.39 -8.90
N LEU A 121 -2.52 0.22 -8.27
CA LEU A 121 -1.32 -0.32 -8.90
C LEU A 121 -0.76 -1.44 -8.03
N VAL A 122 -0.57 -2.62 -8.60
CA VAL A 122 0.05 -3.77 -7.91
C VAL A 122 1.49 -3.89 -8.35
N GLN A 123 2.41 -4.00 -7.40
CA GLN A 123 3.84 -4.19 -7.59
C GLN A 123 4.28 -5.43 -6.83
N ALA A 124 4.89 -6.38 -7.53
CA ALA A 124 5.36 -7.64 -6.97
C ALA A 124 6.86 -7.80 -7.26
N THR A 125 7.62 -8.16 -6.23
CA THR A 125 9.06 -8.39 -6.30
C THR A 125 9.33 -9.87 -6.04
N ARG A 126 9.89 -10.57 -7.03
CA ARG A 126 10.16 -12.01 -6.97
C ARG A 126 11.19 -12.35 -5.91
N ALA A 127 12.24 -11.53 -5.80
CA ALA A 127 13.37 -11.79 -4.92
C ALA A 127 12.96 -11.97 -3.45
N ASP A 128 11.92 -11.27 -3.00
CA ASP A 128 11.44 -11.31 -1.61
C ASP A 128 9.98 -11.78 -1.47
N GLY A 129 9.29 -12.06 -2.58
CA GLY A 129 7.90 -12.50 -2.59
C GLY A 129 6.89 -11.43 -2.14
N ILE A 130 7.30 -10.17 -1.99
CA ILE A 130 6.46 -9.11 -1.45
C ILE A 130 5.57 -8.55 -2.56
N VAL A 131 4.28 -8.41 -2.26
CA VAL A 131 3.32 -7.72 -3.13
C VAL A 131 2.86 -6.45 -2.42
N ARG A 132 2.96 -5.33 -3.12
CA ARG A 132 2.54 -3.99 -2.71
C ARG A 132 1.37 -3.56 -3.58
N LEU A 133 0.41 -2.88 -2.96
CA LEU A 133 -0.76 -2.31 -3.61
C LEU A 133 -0.78 -0.81 -3.32
N HIS A 134 -0.57 0.00 -4.35
CA HIS A 134 -0.63 1.45 -4.28
C HIS A 134 -2.05 1.91 -4.56
N ASN A 135 -2.58 2.73 -3.68
CA ASN A 135 -3.98 3.11 -3.64
C ASN A 135 -4.20 4.56 -4.09
N HIS A 136 -4.83 4.69 -5.26
CA HIS A 136 -5.19 5.95 -5.91
C HIS A 136 -6.69 6.01 -6.25
N GLY A 137 -7.53 5.21 -5.58
CA GLY A 137 -8.98 5.22 -5.84
C GLY A 137 -9.90 4.61 -4.79
N SER A 138 -9.39 4.05 -3.70
CA SER A 138 -10.20 3.45 -2.63
C SER A 138 -10.11 4.27 -1.35
N ASP A 139 -11.23 4.74 -0.81
CA ASP A 139 -11.27 5.73 0.29
C ASP A 139 -12.34 5.48 1.37
N HIS A 140 -13.16 4.43 1.22
CA HIS A 140 -14.30 4.11 2.09
C HIS A 140 -15.36 5.22 2.25
N VAL A 141 -15.41 6.20 1.35
CA VAL A 141 -16.37 7.31 1.41
C VAL A 141 -17.57 7.01 0.51
N ARG A 142 -18.80 7.00 1.04
CA ARG A 142 -19.97 6.83 0.17
C ARG A 142 -20.21 8.09 -0.65
N PRO A 143 -20.78 7.99 -1.86
CA PRO A 143 -21.00 9.14 -2.73
C PRO A 143 -21.78 10.30 -2.08
N HIS A 144 -22.71 9.98 -1.17
CA HIS A 144 -23.58 10.93 -0.47
C HIS A 144 -23.05 11.43 0.88
N GLU A 145 -21.96 10.85 1.40
CA GLU A 145 -21.41 11.22 2.70
C GLU A 145 -20.48 12.42 2.59
N GLY A 146 -20.56 13.34 3.56
CA GLY A 146 -19.56 14.39 3.72
C GLY A 146 -18.19 13.83 4.10
N GLU A 147 -17.15 14.65 4.00
CA GLU A 147 -15.82 14.28 4.46
C GLU A 147 -15.57 14.81 5.87
N THR A 148 -15.11 13.94 6.77
CA THR A 148 -14.70 14.31 8.12
C THR A 148 -13.45 13.51 8.50
N ALA A 149 -12.52 14.16 9.20
CA ALA A 149 -11.30 13.50 9.67
C ALA A 149 -11.58 12.45 10.77
N ALA A 150 -12.73 12.55 11.46
CA ALA A 150 -13.12 11.60 12.50
C ALA A 150 -13.43 10.20 11.97
N GLU A 151 -13.69 10.09 10.67
CA GLU A 151 -13.97 8.84 9.96
C GLU A 151 -12.78 8.44 9.07
N ASP A 152 -11.56 8.85 9.41
CA ASP A 152 -10.37 8.32 8.77
C ASP A 152 -10.30 6.80 8.97
N ASP A 153 -10.02 6.08 7.89
CA ASP A 153 -9.95 4.62 7.90
C ASP A 153 -8.64 4.19 7.23
N PRO A 154 -7.62 3.79 8.00
CA PRO A 154 -6.32 3.45 7.46
C PRO A 154 -6.34 2.12 6.68
N HIS A 155 -7.44 1.36 6.69
CA HIS A 155 -7.59 0.21 5.80
C HIS A 155 -8.00 0.60 4.38
N TYR A 156 -8.36 1.87 4.16
CA TYR A 156 -8.71 2.41 2.85
C TYR A 156 -7.88 3.64 2.48
N GLY A 157 -7.63 4.60 3.37
CA GLY A 157 -7.03 5.90 3.05
C GLY A 157 -5.52 5.93 2.76
N ARG A 158 -4.74 4.90 3.16
CA ARG A 158 -3.26 4.87 2.97
C ARG A 158 -2.88 4.93 1.49
N GLN A 159 -1.69 5.43 1.21
CA GLN A 159 -1.10 5.43 -0.13
C GLN A 159 -0.72 4.03 -0.61
N ALA A 160 -0.30 3.15 0.29
CA ALA A 160 0.16 1.82 -0.07
C ALA A 160 -0.10 0.78 1.03
N TYR A 161 -0.29 -0.47 0.60
CA TYR A 161 -0.49 -1.67 1.41
C TYR A 161 0.46 -2.77 0.95
N SER A 162 0.84 -3.71 1.81
CA SER A 162 1.65 -4.85 1.39
C SER A 162 1.24 -6.16 2.04
N THR A 163 1.72 -7.27 1.49
CA THR A 163 1.54 -8.61 2.07
C THR A 163 2.41 -8.87 3.31
N ARG A 164 3.23 -7.89 3.72
CA ARG A 164 4.21 -8.00 4.80
C ARG A 164 4.10 -6.93 5.87
N THR A 165 3.22 -5.94 5.71
CA THR A 165 3.04 -4.83 6.65
C THR A 165 1.57 -4.46 6.72
N GLY A 166 1.16 -3.85 7.84
CA GLY A 166 -0.20 -3.37 8.06
C GLY A 166 -0.19 -1.94 8.59
N PRO A 167 -1.36 -1.27 8.63
CA PRO A 167 -1.48 0.03 9.24
C PRO A 167 -0.98 0.04 10.68
N THR A 168 -0.36 1.14 11.08
CA THR A 168 -0.11 1.41 12.51
C THR A 168 -1.43 1.57 13.26
N ALA A 169 -1.49 1.06 14.48
CA ALA A 169 -2.69 1.19 15.32
C ALA A 169 -3.02 2.66 15.66
N PRO A 170 -4.29 3.00 15.96
CA PRO A 170 -4.71 4.35 16.32
C PRO A 170 -3.86 4.97 17.44
N GLY A 171 -3.58 6.26 17.32
CA GLY A 171 -2.70 7.00 18.25
C GLY A 171 -1.21 6.95 17.91
N ASN A 172 -0.79 6.11 16.97
CA ASN A 172 0.53 6.19 16.34
C ASN A 172 0.59 7.21 15.21
N VAL A 173 1.81 7.52 14.78
CA VAL A 173 2.04 8.11 13.47
C VAL A 173 1.49 7.18 12.39
N ALA A 174 0.63 7.69 11.51
CA ALA A 174 0.09 6.92 10.38
C ALA A 174 1.21 6.60 9.37
N ASP A 175 1.32 5.35 8.95
CA ASP A 175 2.28 4.92 7.94
C ASP A 175 1.69 4.97 6.52
N ASN A 176 2.55 5.09 5.51
CA ASN A 176 2.14 5.31 4.11
C ASN A 176 1.11 6.44 3.95
N HIS A 177 1.32 7.54 4.68
CA HIS A 177 0.42 8.69 4.73
C HIS A 177 1.15 9.97 4.33
N LEU A 178 0.45 10.83 3.58
CA LEU A 178 0.87 12.19 3.31
C LEU A 178 -0.09 13.14 4.03
N SER A 179 0.44 13.94 4.95
CA SER A 179 -0.37 14.91 5.71
C SER A 179 0.12 16.33 5.45
N VAL A 180 -0.81 17.22 5.10
CA VAL A 180 -0.58 18.67 5.14
C VAL A 180 -0.88 19.14 6.56
N GLU A 181 0.02 19.92 7.13
CA GLU A 181 -0.13 20.49 8.46
C GLU A 181 -0.29 22.01 8.35
N THR A 182 -1.37 22.56 8.89
CA THR A 182 -1.64 23.99 8.84
C THR A 182 -2.27 24.47 10.15
N GLY A 183 -1.72 25.55 10.73
CA GLY A 183 -2.15 26.05 12.03
C GLY A 183 -2.09 24.99 13.14
N GLY A 184 -1.06 24.15 13.14
CA GLY A 184 -0.84 23.09 14.14
C GLY A 184 -1.76 21.87 14.02
N ARG A 185 -2.51 21.73 12.91
CA ARG A 185 -3.42 20.60 12.65
C ARG A 185 -2.96 19.82 11.45
N SER A 186 -2.90 18.49 11.57
CA SER A 186 -2.54 17.57 10.49
C SER A 186 -3.79 17.11 9.75
N SER A 187 -3.70 16.96 8.43
CA SER A 187 -4.78 16.44 7.60
C SER A 187 -4.77 14.92 7.50
N VAL A 188 -5.94 14.35 7.21
CA VAL A 188 -6.11 12.98 6.73
C VAL A 188 -6.37 12.97 5.23
N ARG A 189 -6.18 11.79 4.62
CA ARG A 189 -6.41 11.55 3.19
C ARG A 189 -7.74 10.85 3.02
N ARG A 190 -8.73 11.57 2.51
CA ARG A 190 -10.07 11.07 2.22
C ARG A 190 -10.51 11.43 0.81
N ARG A 191 -11.57 10.77 0.35
CA ARG A 191 -12.20 10.90 -0.98
C ARG A 191 -11.15 11.03 -2.10
N ILE A 192 -10.68 9.89 -2.56
CA ILE A 192 -9.57 9.80 -3.51
C ILE A 192 -10.15 9.74 -4.91
N HIS A 193 -9.72 10.68 -5.74
CA HIS A 193 -10.18 10.79 -7.12
C HIS A 193 -9.09 10.30 -8.08
N PRO A 194 -9.25 9.15 -8.74
CA PRO A 194 -8.28 8.65 -9.71
C PRO A 194 -8.04 9.67 -10.84
N LEU A 195 -6.78 9.84 -11.22
CA LEU A 195 -6.34 10.65 -12.36
C LEU A 195 -5.80 9.80 -13.52
N GLY A 196 -5.67 8.49 -13.31
CA GLY A 196 -5.20 7.54 -14.31
C GLY A 196 -4.28 6.50 -13.69
N ALA A 197 -4.05 5.42 -14.45
CA ALA A 197 -3.04 4.42 -14.14
C ALA A 197 -2.61 3.73 -15.43
N GLY A 198 -1.36 3.31 -15.51
CA GLY A 198 -0.79 2.62 -16.67
C GLY A 198 0.38 1.74 -16.25
N HIS A 199 0.74 0.77 -17.09
CA HIS A 199 1.91 -0.07 -16.87
C HIS A 199 2.46 -0.55 -18.22
N GLY A 200 3.72 -0.96 -18.23
CA GLY A 200 4.44 -1.51 -19.38
C GLY A 200 5.84 -1.94 -18.94
N ASP A 201 6.48 -2.87 -19.67
CA ASP A 201 7.90 -3.22 -19.51
C ASP A 201 8.45 -3.26 -18.06
N GLY A 202 7.75 -3.95 -17.15
CA GLY A 202 8.20 -4.12 -15.76
C GLY A 202 8.05 -2.89 -14.84
N TRP A 203 7.45 -1.81 -15.32
CA TRP A 203 7.12 -0.62 -14.55
C TRP A 203 5.63 -0.25 -14.68
N GLY A 204 5.17 0.67 -13.84
CA GLY A 204 3.84 1.24 -13.96
C GLY A 204 3.60 2.39 -13.02
N TRP A 205 2.43 3.01 -13.15
CA TRP A 205 2.06 4.19 -12.41
C TRP A 205 0.57 4.23 -12.10
N ALA A 206 0.22 4.94 -11.03
CA ALA A 206 -1.15 5.35 -10.73
C ALA A 206 -1.13 6.76 -10.14
N ALA A 207 -2.20 7.51 -10.39
CA ALA A 207 -2.33 8.88 -9.95
C ALA A 207 -3.71 9.17 -9.39
N SER A 208 -3.77 10.11 -8.45
CA SER A 208 -5.02 10.58 -7.86
C SER A 208 -4.88 12.00 -7.32
N TRP A 209 -6.01 12.67 -7.07
CA TRP A 209 -6.02 13.82 -6.18
C TRP A 209 -6.97 13.61 -5.00
N HIS A 210 -6.75 14.39 -3.94
CA HIS A 210 -7.67 14.52 -2.82
C HIS A 210 -7.63 15.93 -2.23
N ARG A 211 -8.62 16.27 -1.41
CA ARG A 211 -8.59 17.45 -0.56
C ARG A 211 -8.18 17.04 0.85
N PRO A 212 -7.11 17.63 1.41
CA PRO A 212 -6.76 17.45 2.82
C PRO A 212 -7.94 17.78 3.74
N VAL A 213 -8.31 16.84 4.61
CA VAL A 213 -9.40 17.01 5.59
C VAL A 213 -8.82 17.11 6.99
N PHE A 214 -9.22 18.11 7.77
CA PHE A 214 -8.62 18.40 9.08
C PHE A 214 -9.56 18.07 10.23
N ALA A 215 -9.00 17.62 11.35
CA ALA A 215 -9.72 17.49 12.61
C ALA A 215 -9.83 18.87 13.29
N GLY A 216 -11.06 19.35 13.48
CA GLY A 216 -11.35 20.61 14.17
C GLY A 216 -11.11 21.88 13.32
N GLY A 217 -11.90 22.93 13.56
CA GLY A 217 -11.95 24.13 12.72
C GLY A 217 -12.65 23.88 11.37
N PRO A 218 -12.45 24.73 10.34
CA PRO A 218 -12.97 24.45 9.00
C PRO A 218 -12.41 23.11 8.50
N PRO A 219 -13.28 22.17 8.05
CA PRO A 219 -12.86 20.82 7.68
C PRO A 219 -11.95 20.79 6.44
N MET A 220 -11.98 21.86 5.65
CA MET A 220 -11.18 22.04 4.44
C MET A 220 -10.61 23.45 4.38
N VAL A 221 -9.46 23.57 3.74
CA VAL A 221 -8.88 24.86 3.34
C VAL A 221 -9.28 25.12 1.89
N PRO A 222 -9.96 26.25 1.57
CA PRO A 222 -10.32 26.58 0.19
C PRO A 222 -9.11 26.58 -0.75
N GLY A 223 -9.24 25.90 -1.89
CA GLY A 223 -8.17 25.78 -2.88
C GLY A 223 -7.08 24.76 -2.55
N LEU A 224 -7.00 24.25 -1.32
CA LEU A 224 -6.03 23.23 -0.96
C LEU A 224 -6.35 21.88 -1.61
N ARG A 225 -5.42 21.38 -2.40
CA ARG A 225 -5.52 20.08 -3.09
C ARG A 225 -4.15 19.42 -3.12
N VAL A 226 -4.14 18.10 -3.01
CA VAL A 226 -2.93 17.30 -3.22
C VAL A 226 -3.17 16.37 -4.39
N GLU A 227 -2.31 16.46 -5.39
CA GLU A 227 -2.20 15.53 -6.49
C GLU A 227 -1.03 14.60 -6.22
N SER A 228 -1.18 13.31 -6.47
CA SER A 228 -0.19 12.29 -6.12
C SER A 228 -0.04 11.31 -7.26
N VAL A 229 1.20 11.03 -7.64
CA VAL A 229 1.58 10.02 -8.63
C VAL A 229 2.54 9.05 -7.96
N THR A 230 2.27 7.75 -8.07
CA THR A 230 3.21 6.70 -7.72
C THR A 230 3.70 6.04 -8.99
N VAL A 231 5.01 5.90 -9.16
CA VAL A 231 5.67 5.11 -10.21
C VAL A 231 6.42 3.97 -9.54
N ALA A 232 6.15 2.74 -9.96
CA ALA A 232 6.73 1.52 -9.42
C ALA A 232 7.60 0.81 -10.46
N ARG A 233 8.81 0.41 -10.07
CA ARG A 233 9.73 -0.44 -10.86
C ARG A 233 10.65 -1.21 -9.94
N GLY A 234 10.75 -2.54 -10.12
CA GLY A 234 11.50 -3.40 -9.22
C GLY A 234 11.05 -3.21 -7.76
N ARG A 235 11.97 -2.89 -6.85
CA ARG A 235 11.66 -2.56 -5.44
C ARG A 235 11.35 -1.08 -5.16
N HIS A 236 11.48 -0.22 -6.16
CA HIS A 236 11.42 1.23 -6.00
C HIS A 236 10.01 1.75 -6.20
N GLU A 237 9.64 2.71 -5.37
CA GLU A 237 8.35 3.41 -5.38
C GLU A 237 8.64 4.92 -5.42
N LEU A 238 8.66 5.51 -6.60
CA LEU A 238 8.78 6.96 -6.75
C LEU A 238 7.41 7.58 -6.50
N ARG A 239 7.25 8.33 -5.40
CA ARG A 239 6.02 9.03 -5.06
C ARG A 239 6.24 10.53 -5.23
N VAL A 240 5.37 11.15 -6.03
CA VAL A 240 5.44 12.58 -6.35
C VAL A 240 4.14 13.23 -5.93
N HIS A 241 4.24 14.29 -5.13
CA HIS A 241 3.10 15.03 -4.62
C HIS A 241 3.16 16.49 -5.06
N ARG A 242 2.13 16.95 -5.76
CA ARG A 242 1.92 18.37 -6.04
C ARG A 242 0.86 18.89 -5.08
N VAL A 243 1.27 19.75 -4.16
CA VAL A 243 0.37 20.44 -3.22
C VAL A 243 0.04 21.79 -3.84
N VAL A 244 -1.25 22.08 -4.00
CA VAL A 244 -1.77 23.33 -4.58
C VAL A 244 -2.58 24.05 -3.50
N GLY A 245 -2.40 25.36 -3.38
CA GLY A 245 -3.18 26.20 -2.46
C GLY A 245 -2.87 25.98 -0.97
N ALA A 246 -1.64 25.57 -0.62
CA ALA A 246 -1.21 25.47 0.77
C ALA A 246 -1.09 26.88 1.41
N PRO A 247 -1.71 27.12 2.59
CA PRO A 247 -1.51 28.37 3.31
C PRO A 247 -0.04 28.61 3.67
N GLU A 248 0.35 29.88 3.80
CA GLU A 248 1.67 30.24 4.30
C GLU A 248 1.97 29.58 5.66
N GLY A 249 3.23 29.15 5.84
CA GLY A 249 3.67 28.43 7.03
C GLY A 249 3.19 26.99 7.16
N SER A 250 2.51 26.43 6.14
CA SER A 250 2.11 25.02 6.15
C SER A 250 3.32 24.09 6.01
N ARG A 251 3.17 22.88 6.55
CA ARG A 251 4.16 21.82 6.47
C ARG A 251 3.57 20.58 5.82
N LEU A 252 4.45 19.71 5.35
CA LEU A 252 4.10 18.42 4.78
C LEU A 252 4.81 17.33 5.56
N THR A 253 4.13 16.24 5.86
CA THR A 253 4.74 15.01 6.34
C THR A 253 4.44 13.87 5.38
N HIS A 254 5.42 12.99 5.17
CA HIS A 254 5.25 11.78 4.39
C HIS A 254 5.88 10.60 5.12
N THR A 255 5.13 9.52 5.28
CA THR A 255 5.60 8.32 5.97
C THR A 255 5.79 7.12 5.05
N GLY A 256 6.77 6.29 5.42
CA GLY A 256 7.10 5.04 4.75
C GLY A 256 6.33 3.86 5.33
N TRP A 257 6.91 2.66 5.23
CA TRP A 257 6.30 1.43 5.72
C TRP A 257 6.59 1.22 7.20
N ALA A 258 5.56 0.88 7.98
CA ALA A 258 5.75 0.45 9.37
C ALA A 258 6.36 -0.95 9.42
N THR A 259 7.53 -1.09 10.03
CA THR A 259 8.24 -2.37 10.18
C THR A 259 8.69 -2.59 11.61
N GLY A 260 8.56 -3.82 12.10
CA GLY A 260 9.03 -4.24 13.42
C GLY A 260 10.53 -4.55 13.44
N PRO A 261 11.18 -4.46 14.61
CA PRO A 261 12.61 -4.76 14.76
C PRO A 261 12.96 -6.24 14.53
N GLU A 262 11.99 -7.14 14.71
CA GLU A 262 12.14 -8.60 14.59
C GLU A 262 11.79 -9.09 13.18
N GLU A 263 11.29 -8.19 12.32
CA GLU A 263 10.94 -8.55 10.95
C GLU A 263 12.17 -8.45 10.05
N PRO A 264 12.42 -9.44 9.18
CA PRO A 264 13.49 -9.36 8.18
C PRO A 264 13.01 -8.47 7.02
N LEU A 265 12.79 -7.19 7.29
CA LEU A 265 12.27 -6.19 6.38
C LEU A 265 13.02 -4.88 6.55
N THR A 266 13.45 -4.31 5.44
CA THR A 266 13.99 -2.95 5.37
C THR A 266 12.93 -2.03 4.80
N SER A 267 12.48 -1.04 5.60
CA SER A 267 11.71 0.10 5.09
C SER A 267 12.62 1.31 4.94
N ALA A 268 12.76 1.78 3.71
CA ALA A 268 13.52 2.98 3.38
C ALA A 268 12.61 4.04 2.77
N LEU A 269 12.88 5.30 3.13
CA LEU A 269 12.22 6.47 2.60
C LEU A 269 13.28 7.56 2.41
N TYR A 270 13.39 8.10 1.21
CA TYR A 270 14.43 9.06 0.85
C TYR A 270 13.84 10.25 0.10
N GLY A 271 13.99 11.44 0.69
CA GLY A 271 13.53 12.69 0.10
C GLY A 271 14.44 13.12 -1.06
N LEU A 272 13.88 13.25 -2.25
CA LEU A 272 14.60 13.66 -3.46
C LEU A 272 14.47 15.17 -3.74
N HIS A 273 13.31 15.75 -3.45
CA HIS A 273 13.04 17.18 -3.65
C HIS A 273 11.89 17.65 -2.72
N GLY A 274 11.98 18.87 -2.19
CA GLY A 274 10.92 19.50 -1.38
C GLY A 274 10.95 19.16 0.13
N TRP A 275 11.89 18.34 0.57
CA TRP A 275 12.00 17.88 1.97
C TRP A 275 13.11 18.60 2.73
N ASP A 276 12.94 18.80 4.04
CA ASP A 276 13.93 19.47 4.89
C ASP A 276 15.16 18.59 5.16
N ASP A 277 14.96 17.27 5.28
CA ASP A 277 16.00 16.25 5.46
C ASP A 277 15.69 15.06 4.51
N PRO A 278 16.63 14.64 3.65
CA PRO A 278 16.42 13.54 2.72
C PRO A 278 16.39 12.15 3.40
N SER A 279 16.98 11.96 4.59
CA SER A 279 17.04 10.65 5.26
C SER A 279 16.80 10.76 6.78
N PRO A 280 15.56 11.04 7.19
CA PRO A 280 15.23 11.33 8.57
C PRO A 280 15.18 10.07 9.44
N ILE A 281 15.47 10.24 10.72
CA ILE A 281 15.36 9.19 11.73
C ILE A 281 13.91 8.67 11.80
N PRO A 282 13.67 7.34 11.74
CA PRO A 282 12.34 6.78 11.87
C PRO A 282 11.67 7.12 13.21
N VAL A 283 10.34 7.28 13.17
CA VAL A 283 9.51 7.53 14.35
C VAL A 283 9.00 6.19 14.88
N ARG A 284 8.94 6.06 16.21
CA ARG A 284 8.40 4.87 16.85
C ARG A 284 6.86 4.87 16.86
N ALA A 285 6.28 3.73 16.53
CA ALA A 285 4.86 3.42 16.67
C ALA A 285 4.69 2.35 17.78
N PRO A 286 4.56 2.75 19.06
CA PRO A 286 4.59 1.82 20.19
C PRO A 286 3.43 0.82 20.25
N GLN A 287 2.27 1.09 19.65
CA GLN A 287 1.17 0.11 19.57
C GLN A 287 1.24 -0.78 18.32
N GLY A 288 2.29 -0.62 17.50
CA GLY A 288 2.62 -1.55 16.42
C GLY A 288 1.58 -1.65 15.31
N THR A 289 1.51 -2.84 14.72
CA THR A 289 0.65 -3.21 13.60
C THR A 289 0.11 -4.64 13.80
N ALA A 290 -0.66 -5.15 12.85
CA ALA A 290 -1.06 -6.56 12.85
C ALA A 290 0.12 -7.57 12.70
N TRP A 291 1.33 -7.11 12.39
CA TRP A 291 2.55 -7.93 12.23
C TRP A 291 3.49 -7.89 13.42
N THR A 292 3.54 -6.76 14.13
CA THR A 292 4.52 -6.52 15.18
C THR A 292 3.89 -5.73 16.33
N ARG A 293 4.35 -6.00 17.56
CA ARG A 293 3.86 -5.30 18.76
C ARG A 293 4.24 -3.83 18.80
N TRP A 294 5.35 -3.48 18.16
CA TRP A 294 5.80 -2.09 17.99
C TRP A 294 6.57 -1.96 16.67
N ALA A 295 6.53 -0.78 16.06
CA ALA A 295 7.14 -0.55 14.74
C ALA A 295 7.97 0.73 14.70
N HIS A 296 8.81 0.83 13.68
CA HIS A 296 9.40 2.08 13.22
C HIS A 296 8.77 2.51 11.90
N VAL A 297 8.60 3.82 11.73
CA VAL A 297 8.01 4.43 10.54
C VAL A 297 8.95 5.53 10.05
N PRO A 298 9.62 5.36 8.89
CA PRO A 298 10.36 6.45 8.26
C PRO A 298 9.43 7.64 8.00
N ARG A 299 9.86 8.86 8.32
CA ARG A 299 9.00 10.07 8.20
C ARG A 299 9.79 11.27 7.71
N LEU A 300 9.48 11.74 6.52
CA LEU A 300 9.94 13.02 5.98
C LEU A 300 9.08 14.18 6.48
N THR A 301 9.70 15.34 6.62
CA THR A 301 9.00 16.61 6.81
C THR A 301 9.54 17.65 5.83
N GLY A 302 8.67 18.54 5.37
CA GLY A 302 9.00 19.59 4.40
C GLY A 302 8.09 20.79 4.56
N ARG A 303 8.47 21.92 3.96
CA ARG A 303 7.63 23.12 3.89
C ARG A 303 6.75 23.09 2.65
N CYS A 304 5.52 23.57 2.77
CA CYS A 304 4.64 23.77 1.63
C CYS A 304 3.88 25.09 1.77
N ALA A 305 3.84 25.88 0.69
CA ALA A 305 3.09 27.13 0.61
C ALA A 305 2.73 27.36 -0.87
N GLY A 306 1.57 27.93 -1.13
CA GLY A 306 1.06 28.11 -2.49
C GLY A 306 1.03 26.78 -3.25
N THR A 307 1.77 26.70 -4.36
CA THR A 307 2.00 25.46 -5.10
C THR A 307 3.41 24.96 -4.86
N SER A 308 3.54 23.71 -4.43
CA SER A 308 4.84 23.06 -4.21
C SER A 308 4.83 21.61 -4.69
N VAL A 309 6.00 21.11 -5.06
CA VAL A 309 6.19 19.72 -5.51
C VAL A 309 7.15 19.03 -4.54
N HIS A 310 6.84 17.79 -4.22
CA HIS A 310 7.59 16.96 -3.28
C HIS A 310 7.83 15.60 -3.92
N VAL A 311 9.10 15.20 -4.01
CA VAL A 311 9.52 13.96 -4.67
C VAL A 311 10.19 13.08 -3.64
N VAL A 312 9.73 11.84 -3.50
CA VAL A 312 10.26 10.87 -2.54
C VAL A 312 10.42 9.51 -3.18
N LEU A 313 11.49 8.81 -2.83
CA LEU A 313 11.68 7.40 -3.13
C LEU A 313 11.37 6.57 -1.89
N ALA A 314 10.50 5.58 -2.03
CA ALA A 314 10.23 4.60 -0.99
C ALA A 314 10.64 3.20 -1.46
N SER A 315 10.97 2.34 -0.49
CA SER A 315 11.12 0.92 -0.71
C SER A 315 10.78 0.16 0.57
N LEU A 316 10.12 -0.97 0.38
CA LEU A 316 10.05 -2.06 1.35
C LEU A 316 10.79 -3.22 0.72
N THR A 317 11.62 -3.98 1.43
CA THR A 317 12.21 -5.21 0.87
C THR A 317 12.63 -6.16 1.98
N ALA A 318 12.75 -7.46 1.67
CA ALA A 318 13.41 -8.42 2.54
C ALA A 318 14.89 -8.68 2.17
N ASP A 319 15.40 -7.97 1.16
CA ASP A 319 16.83 -7.98 0.80
C ASP A 319 17.62 -7.14 1.80
N ALA A 320 18.42 -7.80 2.63
CA ALA A 320 19.25 -7.14 3.65
C ALA A 320 20.41 -6.35 3.04
N ASP A 321 20.84 -6.72 1.82
CA ASP A 321 21.95 -6.11 1.09
C ASP A 321 21.47 -5.07 0.06
N ALA A 322 20.21 -4.66 0.19
CA ALA A 322 19.60 -3.70 -0.71
C ALA A 322 20.37 -2.37 -0.71
N ALA A 323 20.95 -2.02 -1.88
CA ALA A 323 21.60 -0.72 -2.09
C ALA A 323 20.73 0.48 -1.59
N PRO A 324 21.36 1.49 -0.95
CA PRO A 324 20.65 2.66 -0.43
C PRO A 324 19.82 3.40 -1.50
N LEU A 325 18.70 3.99 -1.09
CA LEU A 325 17.85 4.76 -2.00
C LEU A 325 18.51 6.03 -2.56
N SER A 326 19.52 6.56 -1.87
CA SER A 326 20.34 7.68 -2.34
C SER A 326 21.14 7.35 -3.60
N GLU A 327 21.37 6.07 -3.88
CA GLU A 327 22.12 5.59 -5.06
C GLU A 327 21.21 5.21 -6.23
N ALA A 328 19.89 5.21 -6.05
CA ALA A 328 18.94 4.77 -7.07
C ALA A 328 18.62 5.87 -8.11
N VAL A 329 18.90 7.14 -7.80
CA VAL A 329 18.55 8.31 -8.61
C VAL A 329 19.78 9.19 -8.77
N GLU A 330 20.15 9.47 -10.01
CA GLU A 330 21.27 10.36 -10.36
C GLU A 330 20.88 11.84 -10.29
N GLU A 331 19.68 12.16 -10.75
CA GLU A 331 19.24 13.55 -10.88
C GLU A 331 17.71 13.66 -10.77
N VAL A 332 17.24 14.73 -10.11
CA VAL A 332 15.84 15.15 -10.11
C VAL A 332 15.75 16.59 -10.56
N ARG A 333 14.95 16.87 -11.59
CA ARG A 333 14.62 18.22 -12.07
C ARG A 333 13.14 18.48 -11.88
N VAL A 334 12.82 19.66 -11.37
CA VAL A 334 11.44 20.09 -11.11
C VAL A 334 11.28 21.48 -11.72
N ASP A 335 10.53 21.56 -12.83
CA ASP A 335 10.34 22.78 -13.61
C ASP A 335 8.84 22.93 -13.93
N ASP A 336 8.23 24.05 -13.57
CA ASP A 336 6.87 24.47 -13.97
C ASP A 336 5.84 23.33 -14.14
N GLY A 337 5.66 22.52 -13.09
CA GLY A 337 4.67 21.43 -13.06
C GLY A 337 5.10 20.12 -13.73
N THR A 338 6.36 20.02 -14.15
CA THR A 338 7.02 18.80 -14.64
C THR A 338 8.06 18.31 -13.63
N VAL A 339 8.10 16.99 -13.40
CA VAL A 339 9.16 16.32 -12.64
C VAL A 339 9.87 15.34 -13.57
N GLU A 340 11.19 15.46 -13.68
CA GLU A 340 12.04 14.49 -14.36
C GLU A 340 12.99 13.84 -13.37
N VAL A 341 13.06 12.51 -13.41
CA VAL A 341 13.95 11.69 -12.58
C VAL A 341 14.84 10.86 -13.50
N ALA A 342 16.15 11.05 -13.41
CA ALA A 342 17.14 10.20 -14.03
C ALA A 342 17.54 9.09 -13.04
N TRP A 343 17.30 7.84 -13.41
CA TRP A 343 17.65 6.69 -12.58
C TRP A 343 19.13 6.35 -12.74
N ALA A 344 19.71 5.78 -11.69
CA ALA A 344 21.11 5.39 -11.70
C ALA A 344 21.46 4.39 -12.82
N GLY A 345 22.64 4.56 -13.40
CA GLY A 345 23.09 3.89 -14.61
C GLY A 345 22.80 4.67 -15.90
N GLY A 346 22.19 5.86 -15.83
CA GLY A 346 21.98 6.79 -16.94
C GLY A 346 21.05 6.34 -18.07
N THR A 347 20.55 5.10 -18.04
CA THR A 347 19.75 4.51 -19.13
C THR A 347 18.26 4.78 -18.99
N ALA A 348 17.74 5.02 -17.78
CA ALA A 348 16.31 5.18 -17.55
C ALA A 348 15.93 6.59 -17.07
N ARG A 349 14.81 7.11 -17.58
CA ARG A 349 14.23 8.40 -17.15
C ARG A 349 12.73 8.29 -16.95
N THR A 350 12.23 8.89 -15.88
CA THR A 350 10.79 9.06 -15.63
C THR A 350 10.44 10.53 -15.72
N ARG A 351 9.45 10.88 -16.54
CA ARG A 351 8.87 12.24 -16.63
C ARG A 351 7.41 12.21 -16.20
N ILE A 352 7.04 13.13 -15.33
CA ILE A 352 5.69 13.27 -14.77
C ILE A 352 5.22 14.72 -14.99
N THR A 353 4.02 14.90 -15.55
CA THR A 353 3.31 16.18 -15.58
C THR A 353 2.01 16.07 -14.78
N PHE A 354 1.46 17.21 -14.34
CA PHE A 354 0.20 17.25 -13.58
C PHE A 354 -0.99 17.87 -14.34
N GLU A 355 -0.74 18.60 -15.43
CA GLU A 355 -1.76 19.31 -16.20
C GLU A 355 -1.58 19.13 -17.73
N PRO A 356 -2.13 18.05 -18.34
CA PRO A 356 -2.77 16.90 -17.69
C PRO A 356 -1.74 15.96 -17.02
N VAL A 357 -2.24 15.01 -16.22
CA VAL A 357 -1.40 13.95 -15.67
C VAL A 357 -0.91 13.06 -16.80
N GLU A 358 0.40 13.06 -17.02
CA GLU A 358 1.07 12.17 -17.94
C GLU A 358 2.33 11.62 -17.28
N VAL A 359 2.55 10.31 -17.40
CA VAL A 359 3.74 9.62 -16.89
C VAL A 359 4.39 8.87 -18.03
N ARG A 360 5.64 9.24 -18.34
CA ARG A 360 6.46 8.56 -19.34
C ARG A 360 7.69 7.97 -18.66
N HIS A 361 7.98 6.71 -18.94
CA HIS A 361 9.25 6.09 -18.61
C HIS A 361 9.95 5.70 -19.90
N THR A 362 11.22 6.05 -20.03
CA THR A 362 12.05 5.67 -21.18
C THR A 362 13.29 4.97 -20.68
N GLU A 363 13.59 3.81 -21.25
CA GLU A 363 14.86 3.11 -21.09
C GLU A 363 15.61 3.21 -22.43
N ARG A 364 16.87 3.64 -22.40
CA ARG A 364 17.76 3.76 -23.55
C ARG A 364 18.63 2.53 -23.74
#